data_AF-A0A0Q9T6I4-F1
#
_entry.id   AF-A0A0Q9T6I4-F1
#
_cell.length_a   1.000
_cell.length_b   1.000
_cell.length_c   1.000
_cell.angle_alpha   90.00
_cell.angle_beta   90.00
_cell.angle_gamma   90.00
#
_symmetry.space_group_name_H-M   'P 1'
#
loop_
_entity.id
_entity.type
_entity.pdbx_description
1 polymer ?
#
loop_
_entity_poly.entity_id
_entity_poly.type
_entity_poly.pdbx_seq_one_letter_code
_entity_poly.pdbx_strand_id
1 'polypeptide(L)'
;MSADQLPVVRRIVEGADVAIVQPVRDGYRGLAVGTEEILAHNAKEPTVLRYPAIYYTGLHPYLVYVHATGELGTPMPVTGGYHDLRFISVASSGAMGREAESRLLSLVGDEEALRRNAQESLSELARRELSLDVRVSHRIDALGVEAVWTVNHPSNALLSEVATQVSGHLGLEGTPAPGMQELLQSVVSPVHADVRAALKRPVDGSNEWKVDGTAHHDLSVMHAHLAHYRDNPRVLQVAQDEHAEKLGRFGLIN
;
A
#
# COMPACT_ATOMS: atom_id res chain seq x y z
N MET A 1 1.97 14.97 -7.88
CA MET A 1 2.20 15.79 -9.07
C MET A 1 1.30 17.02 -8.99
N SER A 2 1.85 18.21 -9.21
CA SER A 2 1.06 19.46 -9.31
C SER A 2 0.80 19.82 -10.77
N ALA A 3 -0.16 20.72 -11.02
CA ALA A 3 -0.48 21.20 -12.37
C ALA A 3 0.75 21.80 -13.09
N ASP A 4 1.65 22.44 -12.35
CA ASP A 4 2.86 23.07 -12.89
C ASP A 4 3.90 22.07 -13.43
N GLN A 5 3.80 20.80 -13.04
CA GLN A 5 4.69 19.73 -13.52
C GLN A 5 4.20 19.12 -14.85
N LEU A 6 2.94 19.35 -15.24
CA LEU A 6 2.35 18.79 -16.46
C LEU A 6 3.11 19.14 -17.74
N PRO A 7 3.55 20.40 -17.98
CA PRO A 7 4.30 20.72 -19.19
C PRO A 7 5.60 19.93 -19.33
N VAL A 8 6.29 19.66 -18.20
CA VAL A 8 7.53 18.88 -18.18
C VAL A 8 7.25 17.43 -18.55
N VAL A 9 6.21 16.81 -17.95
CA VAL A 9 5.81 15.44 -18.26
C VAL A 9 5.42 15.30 -19.73
N ARG A 10 4.63 16.23 -20.26
CA ARG A 10 4.24 16.24 -21.68
C ARG A 10 5.45 16.30 -22.61
N ARG A 11 6.43 17.15 -22.30
CA ARG A 11 7.67 17.26 -23.08
C ARG A 11 8.51 15.98 -23.05
N ILE A 12 8.54 15.27 -21.92
CA ILE A 12 9.23 13.98 -21.82
C ILE A 12 8.53 12.93 -22.68
N VAL A 13 7.19 12.90 -22.65
CA VAL A 13 6.39 11.91 -23.37
C VAL A 13 6.34 12.19 -24.87
N GLU A 14 6.39 13.46 -25.31
CA GLU A 14 6.31 13.86 -26.71
C GLU A 14 7.28 13.10 -27.64
N GLY A 15 8.51 12.88 -27.16
CA GLY A 15 9.58 12.24 -27.93
C GLY A 15 9.87 10.78 -27.56
N ALA A 16 9.11 10.18 -26.65
CA ALA A 16 9.37 8.84 -26.15
C ALA A 16 9.07 7.77 -27.22
N ASP A 17 9.97 6.81 -27.40
CA ASP A 17 9.75 5.66 -28.30
C ASP A 17 9.08 4.48 -27.55
N VAL A 18 9.21 4.45 -26.22
CA VAL A 18 8.61 3.45 -25.33
C VAL A 18 8.02 4.17 -24.11
N ALA A 19 6.81 3.78 -23.72
CA ALA A 19 6.15 4.24 -22.50
C ALA A 19 5.78 3.04 -21.61
N ILE A 20 6.41 2.94 -20.43
CA ILE A 20 6.09 1.94 -19.40
C ILE A 20 5.29 2.62 -18.31
N VAL A 21 4.00 2.29 -18.18
CA VAL A 21 3.05 3.11 -17.41
C VAL A 21 2.12 2.25 -16.55
N GLN A 22 1.72 2.79 -15.40
CA GLN A 22 0.54 2.29 -14.69
C GLN A 22 -0.72 2.94 -15.27
N PRO A 23 -1.83 2.20 -15.41
CA PRO A 23 -3.10 2.79 -15.76
C PRO A 23 -3.57 3.80 -14.69
N VAL A 24 -3.78 5.04 -15.11
CA VAL A 24 -4.36 6.13 -14.33
C VAL A 24 -5.57 6.63 -15.11
N ARG A 25 -6.72 6.77 -14.44
CA ARG A 25 -7.93 7.28 -15.08
C ARG A 25 -7.75 8.73 -15.52
N ASP A 26 -8.43 9.11 -16.59
CA ASP A 26 -8.48 10.50 -17.04
C ASP A 26 -9.11 11.40 -15.97
N GLY A 27 -8.63 12.65 -15.91
CA GLY A 27 -9.06 13.62 -14.90
C GLY A 27 -8.73 13.19 -13.45
N TYR A 28 -7.76 12.30 -13.24
CA TYR A 28 -7.39 11.85 -11.90
C TYR A 28 -6.98 13.04 -11.03
N ARG A 29 -7.65 13.17 -9.86
CA ARG A 29 -7.50 14.31 -8.93
C ARG A 29 -7.76 15.68 -9.57
N GLY A 30 -8.64 15.73 -10.58
CA GLY A 30 -8.98 16.96 -11.30
C GLY A 30 -7.86 17.46 -12.22
N LEU A 31 -6.86 16.63 -12.52
CA LEU A 31 -5.74 16.95 -13.39
C LEU A 31 -5.78 16.09 -14.65
N ALA A 32 -5.32 16.65 -15.78
CA ALA A 32 -5.18 15.94 -17.05
C ALA A 32 -3.92 15.04 -17.04
N VAL A 33 -3.95 14.03 -16.16
CA VAL A 33 -2.83 13.12 -15.83
C VAL A 33 -3.17 11.66 -16.04
N GLY A 34 -4.34 11.38 -16.63
CA GLY A 34 -4.70 10.03 -17.06
C GLY A 34 -3.68 9.48 -18.06
N THR A 35 -3.54 8.16 -18.08
CA THR A 35 -2.58 7.50 -18.97
C THR A 35 -2.83 7.87 -20.42
N GLU A 36 -4.09 7.85 -20.86
CA GLU A 36 -4.45 8.18 -22.24
C GLU A 36 -4.30 9.68 -22.52
N GLU A 37 -4.69 10.55 -21.58
CA GLU A 37 -4.43 12.01 -21.67
C GLU A 37 -2.95 12.34 -21.85
N ILE A 38 -2.07 11.65 -21.13
CA ILE A 38 -0.62 11.85 -21.23
C ILE A 38 -0.06 11.28 -22.54
N LEU A 39 -0.47 10.07 -22.92
CA LEU A 39 0.02 9.41 -24.14
C LEU A 39 -0.44 10.12 -25.43
N ALA A 40 -1.59 10.80 -25.41
CA ALA A 40 -2.08 11.59 -26.54
C ALA A 40 -1.13 12.75 -26.95
N HIS A 41 -0.17 13.11 -26.10
CA HIS A 41 0.86 14.11 -26.40
C HIS A 41 2.08 13.54 -27.11
N ASN A 42 2.18 12.22 -27.29
CA ASN A 42 3.31 11.60 -27.98
C ASN A 42 3.19 11.78 -29.51
N ALA A 43 4.24 12.28 -30.15
CA ALA A 43 4.26 12.56 -31.59
C ALA A 43 4.72 11.37 -32.47
N LYS A 44 5.13 10.25 -31.86
CA LYS A 44 5.82 9.12 -32.49
C LYS A 44 5.07 7.78 -32.41
N GLU A 45 3.87 7.74 -31.83
CA GLU A 45 3.12 6.48 -31.57
C GLU A 45 3.99 5.45 -30.80
N PRO A 46 4.21 5.63 -29.48
CA PRO A 46 5.19 4.86 -28.73
C PRO A 46 4.74 3.41 -28.56
N THR A 47 5.70 2.50 -28.36
CA THR A 47 5.36 1.19 -27.77
C THR A 47 4.90 1.41 -26.34
N VAL A 48 3.66 1.05 -26.00
CA VAL A 48 3.11 1.24 -24.65
C VAL A 48 3.04 -0.11 -23.95
N LEU A 49 3.69 -0.22 -22.79
CA LEU A 49 3.59 -1.36 -21.89
C LEU A 49 2.96 -0.93 -20.58
N ARG A 50 1.91 -1.63 -20.16
CA ARG A 50 1.14 -1.35 -18.96
C ARG A 50 1.43 -2.39 -17.88
N TYR A 51 1.70 -1.91 -16.67
CA TYR A 51 1.91 -2.75 -15.49
C TYR A 51 0.95 -2.34 -14.36
N PRO A 52 0.59 -3.27 -13.44
CA PRO A 52 -0.41 -2.99 -12.43
C PRO A 52 0.06 -1.95 -11.42
N ALA A 53 -0.88 -1.16 -10.90
CA ALA A 53 -0.73 -0.57 -9.58
C ALA A 53 -0.76 -1.70 -8.55
N ILE A 54 0.42 -2.07 -8.05
CA ILE A 54 0.57 -3.19 -7.11
C ILE A 54 -0.03 -2.78 -5.76
N TYR A 55 -1.13 -3.42 -5.41
CA TYR A 55 -1.83 -3.19 -4.16
C TYR A 55 -2.23 -4.53 -3.54
N TYR A 56 -1.70 -4.85 -2.35
CA TYR A 56 -1.95 -6.10 -1.65
C TYR A 56 -2.12 -5.91 -0.14
N THR A 57 -3.33 -6.16 0.38
CA THR A 57 -3.66 -5.99 1.81
C THR A 57 -3.46 -7.25 2.64
N GLY A 58 -3.05 -8.38 2.04
CA GLY A 58 -2.96 -9.64 2.77
C GLY A 58 -1.92 -9.60 3.90
N LEU A 59 -0.76 -8.97 3.68
CA LEU A 59 0.28 -8.83 4.71
C LEU A 59 0.00 -7.73 5.73
N HIS A 60 -0.76 -6.71 5.34
CA HIS A 60 -1.02 -5.52 6.17
C HIS A 60 -2.52 -5.18 6.20
N PRO A 61 -3.38 -6.11 6.66
CA PRO A 61 -4.84 -5.96 6.57
C PRO A 61 -5.39 -4.80 7.41
N TYR A 62 -4.64 -4.40 8.45
CA TYR A 62 -4.99 -3.30 9.33
C TYR A 62 -4.56 -1.93 8.80
N LEU A 63 -3.75 -1.89 7.75
CA LEU A 63 -3.21 -0.65 7.21
C LEU A 63 -4.22 -0.01 6.25
N VAL A 64 -4.63 1.22 6.54
CA VAL A 64 -5.64 1.95 5.75
C VAL A 64 -5.28 3.43 5.58
N TYR A 65 -5.92 4.08 4.60
CA TYR A 65 -5.95 5.55 4.51
C TYR A 65 -7.28 6.06 5.07
N VAL A 66 -7.26 7.27 5.64
CA VAL A 66 -8.45 7.99 6.12
C VAL A 66 -8.53 9.32 5.40
N HIS A 67 -9.68 9.73 4.89
CA HIS A 67 -9.81 10.90 4.02
C HIS A 67 -10.45 12.13 4.70
N ALA A 68 -10.07 12.41 5.94
CA ALA A 68 -10.59 13.55 6.70
C ALA A 68 -10.12 14.92 6.16
N THR A 69 -8.95 14.98 5.51
CA THR A 69 -8.35 16.21 4.97
C THR A 69 -8.34 16.28 3.43
N GLY A 70 -9.05 15.38 2.75
CA GLY A 70 -9.17 15.35 1.28
C GLY A 70 -8.72 14.03 0.64
N GLU A 71 -8.57 14.03 -0.68
CA GLU A 71 -8.36 12.82 -1.50
C GLU A 71 -6.97 12.15 -1.36
N LEU A 72 -6.00 12.80 -0.70
CA LEU A 72 -4.63 12.30 -0.57
C LEU A 72 -4.42 11.40 0.66
N GLY A 73 -5.45 11.20 1.47
CA GLY A 73 -5.33 10.62 2.79
C GLY A 73 -4.87 11.66 3.83
N THR A 74 -5.20 11.39 5.08
CA THR A 74 -4.88 12.25 6.22
C THR A 74 -3.48 11.89 6.72
N PRO A 75 -2.55 12.85 6.84
CA PRO A 75 -1.21 12.58 7.36
C PRO A 75 -1.27 12.02 8.78
N MET A 76 -0.39 11.05 9.09
CA MET A 76 -0.27 10.48 10.43
C MET A 76 1.16 10.60 10.97
N PRO A 77 1.33 10.88 12.27
CA PRO A 77 2.65 10.88 12.90
C PRO A 77 3.35 9.53 12.71
N VAL A 78 4.65 9.56 12.47
CA VAL A 78 5.52 8.39 12.25
C VAL A 78 5.25 7.68 10.92
N THR A 79 4.00 7.35 10.60
CA THR A 79 3.64 6.47 9.46
C THR A 79 3.33 7.20 8.16
N GLY A 80 3.44 8.53 8.11
CA GLY A 80 3.38 9.34 6.89
C GLY A 80 2.00 9.44 6.22
N GLY A 81 0.96 8.83 6.79
CA GLY A 81 -0.41 8.83 6.26
C GLY A 81 -1.13 7.48 6.36
N TYR A 82 -0.43 6.42 6.76
CA TYR A 82 -1.09 5.15 7.07
C TYR A 82 -1.72 5.18 8.46
N HIS A 83 -2.95 4.70 8.55
CA HIS A 83 -3.62 4.43 9.81
C HIS A 83 -3.64 2.92 10.05
N ASP A 84 -3.74 2.53 11.32
CA ASP A 84 -3.91 1.13 11.74
C ASP A 84 -5.31 0.96 12.36
N LEU A 85 -6.09 0.03 11.83
CA LEU A 85 -7.45 -0.28 12.31
C LEU A 85 -7.47 -0.68 13.80
N ARG A 86 -6.42 -1.32 14.31
CA ARG A 86 -6.28 -1.67 15.72
C ARG A 86 -6.12 -0.41 16.56
N PHE A 87 -5.33 0.57 16.10
CA PHE A 87 -5.16 1.84 16.81
C PHE A 87 -6.44 2.68 16.77
N ILE A 88 -7.18 2.65 15.65
CA ILE A 88 -8.51 3.25 15.55
C ILE A 88 -9.46 2.61 16.57
N SER A 89 -9.49 1.28 16.68
CA SER A 89 -10.30 0.57 17.70
C SER A 89 -9.94 0.98 19.12
N VAL A 90 -8.65 1.04 19.45
CA VAL A 90 -8.19 1.47 20.78
C VAL A 90 -8.63 2.90 21.06
N ALA A 91 -8.40 3.83 20.14
CA ALA A 91 -8.80 5.23 20.30
C ALA A 91 -10.33 5.38 20.44
N SER A 92 -11.09 4.60 19.67
CA SER A 92 -12.56 4.58 19.71
C SER A 92 -13.13 4.15 21.06
N SER A 93 -12.41 3.29 21.78
CA SER A 93 -12.82 2.83 23.11
C SER A 93 -12.62 3.87 24.22
N GLY A 94 -11.85 4.93 23.95
CA GLY A 94 -11.46 5.92 24.97
C GLY A 94 -10.35 5.45 25.93
N ALA A 95 -9.81 4.23 25.73
CA ALA A 95 -8.72 3.69 26.54
C ALA A 95 -7.45 4.56 26.45
N MET A 96 -6.73 4.68 27.57
CA MET A 96 -5.51 5.49 27.67
C MET A 96 -4.40 4.78 28.46
N GLY A 97 -3.14 5.15 28.19
CA GLY A 97 -1.97 4.62 28.90
C GLY A 97 -1.95 3.08 28.88
N ARG A 98 -1.72 2.46 30.04
CA ARG A 98 -1.65 0.99 30.16
C ARG A 98 -2.92 0.27 29.71
N GLU A 99 -4.09 0.90 29.82
CA GLU A 99 -5.33 0.30 29.32
C GLU A 99 -5.31 0.21 27.79
N ALA A 100 -4.85 1.27 27.11
CA ALA A 100 -4.69 1.28 25.67
C ALA A 100 -3.68 0.22 25.21
N GLU A 101 -2.55 0.11 25.91
CA GLU A 101 -1.53 -0.91 25.63
C GLU A 101 -2.09 -2.33 25.79
N SER A 102 -2.76 -2.61 26.92
CA SER A 102 -3.39 -3.91 27.18
C SER A 102 -4.44 -4.24 26.14
N ARG A 103 -5.22 -3.25 25.69
CA ARG A 103 -6.23 -3.43 24.66
C ARG A 103 -5.57 -3.78 23.33
N LEU A 104 -4.56 -3.02 22.88
CA LEU A 104 -3.86 -3.34 21.64
C LEU A 104 -3.30 -4.77 21.64
N LEU A 105 -2.67 -5.19 22.73
CA LEU A 105 -2.08 -6.52 22.87
C LEU A 105 -3.13 -7.65 22.88
N SER A 106 -4.38 -7.34 23.24
CA SER A 106 -5.50 -8.28 23.19
C SER A 106 -6.21 -8.34 21.85
N LEU A 107 -5.99 -7.37 20.96
CA LEU A 107 -6.61 -7.36 19.63
C LEU A 107 -5.96 -8.42 18.75
N VAL A 108 -6.77 -9.40 18.36
CA VAL A 108 -6.42 -10.47 17.42
C VAL A 108 -7.49 -10.46 16.34
N GLY A 109 -7.08 -10.31 15.09
CA GLY A 109 -8.04 -10.35 13.98
C GLY A 109 -8.64 -11.73 13.79
N ASP A 110 -9.89 -11.77 13.35
CA ASP A 110 -10.55 -13.02 12.96
C ASP A 110 -9.76 -13.75 11.85
N GLU A 111 -9.30 -14.96 12.14
CA GLU A 111 -8.39 -15.72 11.27
C GLU A 111 -8.98 -15.94 9.87
N GLU A 112 -10.27 -16.26 9.80
CA GLU A 112 -10.95 -16.51 8.53
C GLU A 112 -11.11 -15.23 7.72
N ALA A 113 -11.43 -14.11 8.36
CA ALA A 113 -11.49 -12.79 7.75
C ALA A 113 -10.13 -12.34 7.23
N LEU A 114 -9.04 -12.57 7.96
CA LEU A 114 -7.68 -12.25 7.51
C LEU A 114 -7.30 -13.06 6.26
N ARG A 115 -7.61 -14.36 6.26
CA ARG A 115 -7.40 -15.23 5.09
C ARG A 115 -8.23 -14.80 3.88
N ARG A 116 -9.52 -14.51 4.09
CA ARG A 116 -10.42 -14.01 3.03
C ARG A 116 -9.91 -12.69 2.46
N ASN A 117 -9.50 -11.74 3.29
CA ASN A 117 -8.95 -10.46 2.84
C ASN A 117 -7.70 -10.65 1.95
N ALA A 118 -6.80 -11.56 2.31
CA ALA A 118 -5.63 -11.88 1.48
C ALA A 118 -6.04 -12.47 0.12
N GLN A 119 -6.99 -13.41 0.10
CA GLN A 119 -7.50 -14.00 -1.14
C GLN A 119 -8.19 -12.96 -2.03
N GLU A 120 -9.09 -12.17 -1.47
CA GLU A 120 -9.81 -11.09 -2.16
C GLU A 120 -8.84 -10.08 -2.77
N SER A 121 -7.84 -9.63 -1.99
CA SER A 121 -6.85 -8.67 -2.47
C SER A 121 -6.00 -9.25 -3.60
N LEU A 122 -5.60 -10.51 -3.51
CA LEU A 122 -4.83 -11.19 -4.56
C LEU A 122 -5.67 -11.39 -5.82
N SER A 123 -6.93 -11.82 -5.67
CA SER A 123 -7.88 -11.98 -6.78
C SER A 123 -8.16 -10.65 -7.49
N GLU A 124 -8.31 -9.55 -6.74
CA GLU A 124 -8.52 -8.23 -7.33
C GLU A 124 -7.27 -7.75 -8.09
N LEU A 125 -6.07 -7.97 -7.55
CA LEU A 125 -4.82 -7.69 -8.27
C LEU A 125 -4.74 -8.51 -9.57
N ALA A 126 -4.95 -9.82 -9.50
CA ALA A 126 -4.94 -10.71 -10.66
C ALA A 126 -6.01 -10.33 -11.69
N ARG A 127 -7.19 -9.88 -11.25
CA ARG A 127 -8.27 -9.41 -12.14
C ARG A 127 -7.85 -8.14 -12.89
N ARG A 128 -7.24 -7.17 -12.20
CA ARG A 128 -6.74 -5.91 -12.83
C ARG A 128 -5.62 -6.18 -13.83
N GLU A 129 -4.81 -7.21 -13.60
CA GLU A 129 -3.72 -7.65 -14.47
C GLU A 129 -4.19 -8.28 -15.79
N LEU A 130 -5.46 -8.69 -15.92
CA LEU A 130 -5.96 -9.36 -17.13
C LEU A 130 -5.87 -8.49 -18.39
N SER A 131 -6.03 -7.17 -18.25
CA SER A 131 -5.99 -6.20 -19.34
C SER A 131 -4.62 -5.52 -19.51
N LEU A 132 -3.58 -6.02 -18.85
CA LEU A 132 -2.25 -5.42 -18.81
C LEU A 132 -1.20 -6.36 -19.43
N ASP A 133 -0.06 -5.78 -19.81
CA ASP A 133 1.05 -6.51 -20.41
C ASP A 133 1.87 -7.26 -19.34
N VAL A 134 1.93 -6.74 -18.11
CA VAL A 134 2.70 -7.30 -17.00
C VAL A 134 1.80 -7.84 -15.90
N ARG A 135 2.18 -8.97 -15.30
CA ARG A 135 1.45 -9.62 -14.19
C ARG A 135 2.38 -10.04 -13.07
N VAL A 136 2.07 -9.68 -11.83
CA VAL A 136 2.92 -9.96 -10.66
C VAL A 136 2.23 -10.72 -9.54
N SER A 137 0.89 -10.82 -9.57
CA SER A 137 0.10 -11.52 -8.55
C SER A 137 0.63 -12.93 -8.23
N HIS A 138 1.04 -13.67 -9.26
CA HIS A 138 1.58 -15.04 -9.12
C HIS A 138 2.88 -15.14 -8.30
N ARG A 139 3.61 -14.04 -8.09
CA ARG A 139 4.86 -14.01 -7.29
C ARG A 139 4.64 -13.75 -5.81
N ILE A 140 3.49 -13.21 -5.42
CA ILE A 140 3.21 -12.79 -4.03
C ILE A 140 3.42 -13.94 -3.05
N ASP A 141 2.89 -15.13 -3.35
CA ASP A 141 2.98 -16.26 -2.43
C ASP A 141 4.42 -16.77 -2.25
N ALA A 142 5.20 -16.79 -3.34
CA ALA A 142 6.58 -17.23 -3.36
C ALA A 142 7.52 -16.27 -2.61
N LEU A 143 7.25 -14.96 -2.66
CA LEU A 143 8.00 -13.95 -1.92
C LEU A 143 7.60 -13.86 -0.44
N GLY A 144 6.42 -14.39 -0.09
CA GLY A 144 5.95 -14.45 1.29
C GLY A 144 5.86 -13.07 1.94
N VAL A 145 6.47 -12.92 3.12
CA VAL A 145 6.38 -11.68 3.92
C VAL A 145 7.24 -10.54 3.37
N GLU A 146 8.07 -10.80 2.35
CA GLU A 146 8.92 -9.80 1.69
C GLU A 146 8.32 -9.34 0.35
N ALA A 147 7.08 -9.71 0.04
CA ALA A 147 6.43 -9.30 -1.22
C ALA A 147 6.17 -7.79 -1.29
N VAL A 148 5.74 -7.20 -0.17
CA VAL A 148 5.39 -5.78 -0.04
C VAL A 148 5.76 -5.27 1.36
N TRP A 149 6.10 -3.99 1.47
CA TRP A 149 6.44 -3.30 2.72
C TRP A 149 5.25 -2.59 3.37
N THR A 150 4.28 -2.19 2.55
CA THR A 150 2.97 -1.66 2.92
C THR A 150 1.94 -2.22 1.93
N VAL A 151 0.69 -1.78 2.00
CA VAL A 151 -0.34 -2.23 1.05
C VAL A 151 -0.03 -1.88 -0.42
N ASN A 152 0.81 -0.88 -0.69
CA ASN A 152 1.10 -0.36 -2.04
C ASN A 152 2.60 -0.12 -2.31
N HIS A 153 3.48 -0.53 -1.40
CA HIS A 153 4.93 -0.44 -1.56
C HIS A 153 5.51 -1.84 -1.85
N PRO A 154 5.58 -2.28 -3.11
CA PRO A 154 6.21 -3.55 -3.47
C PRO A 154 7.70 -3.56 -3.16
N SER A 155 8.24 -4.74 -2.87
CA SER A 155 9.69 -4.92 -2.76
C SER A 155 10.37 -4.90 -4.13
N ASN A 156 11.68 -4.68 -4.13
CA ASN A 156 12.54 -4.79 -5.30
C ASN A 156 12.45 -6.18 -5.92
N ALA A 157 12.24 -7.24 -5.14
CA ALA A 157 12.07 -8.58 -5.67
C ALA A 157 10.80 -8.68 -6.52
N LEU A 158 9.71 -8.05 -6.10
CA LEU A 158 8.47 -7.98 -6.88
C LEU A 158 8.58 -6.99 -8.05
N LEU A 159 9.26 -5.85 -7.88
CA LEU A 159 9.52 -4.90 -8.97
C LEU A 159 10.46 -5.46 -10.04
N SER A 160 11.38 -6.35 -9.67
CA SER A 160 12.26 -7.04 -10.62
C SER A 160 11.49 -7.97 -11.54
N GLU A 161 10.36 -8.52 -11.09
CA GLU A 161 9.43 -9.25 -11.96
C GLU A 161 8.85 -8.34 -13.04
N VAL A 162 8.41 -7.13 -12.67
CA VAL A 162 7.94 -6.12 -13.62
C VAL A 162 9.02 -5.79 -14.64
N ALA A 163 10.23 -5.48 -14.17
CA ALA A 163 11.35 -5.16 -15.04
C ALA A 163 11.69 -6.31 -15.99
N THR A 164 11.68 -7.54 -15.50
CA THR A 164 11.98 -8.75 -16.31
C THR A 164 10.95 -8.93 -17.42
N GLN A 165 9.65 -8.83 -17.10
CA GLN A 165 8.60 -8.94 -18.12
C GLN A 165 8.65 -7.79 -19.12
N VAL A 166 8.88 -6.55 -18.68
CA VAL A 166 9.05 -5.40 -19.57
C VAL A 166 10.21 -5.61 -20.54
N SER A 167 11.39 -6.02 -20.04
CA SER A 167 12.55 -6.32 -20.88
C SER A 167 12.23 -7.41 -21.91
N GLY A 168 11.49 -8.45 -21.50
CA GLY A 168 11.04 -9.52 -22.38
C GLY A 168 10.12 -9.02 -23.51
N HIS A 169 9.14 -8.17 -23.19
CA HIS A 169 8.26 -7.56 -24.21
C HIS A 169 9.01 -6.66 -25.20
N LEU A 170 10.09 -6.02 -24.74
CA LEU A 170 10.95 -5.16 -25.58
C LEU A 170 12.04 -5.94 -26.33
N GLY A 171 12.16 -7.26 -26.12
CA GLY A 171 13.21 -8.07 -26.73
C GLY A 171 14.62 -7.72 -26.26
N LEU A 172 14.76 -7.15 -25.07
CA LEU A 172 16.06 -6.79 -24.49
C LEU A 172 16.75 -8.01 -23.92
N GLU A 173 18.05 -8.14 -24.19
CA GLU A 173 18.87 -9.23 -23.63
C GLU A 173 19.29 -8.93 -22.18
N GLY A 174 19.38 -9.99 -21.37
CA GLY A 174 19.83 -9.94 -19.98
C GLY A 174 18.70 -9.89 -18.95
N THR A 175 19.05 -10.18 -17.69
CA THR A 175 18.12 -10.11 -16.55
C THR A 175 18.35 -8.80 -15.81
N PRO A 176 17.31 -7.97 -15.59
CA PRO A 176 17.43 -6.79 -14.74
C PRO A 176 17.91 -7.18 -13.35
N ALA A 177 19.01 -6.58 -12.90
CA ALA A 177 19.48 -6.74 -11.53
C ALA A 177 18.76 -5.73 -10.63
N PRO A 178 18.20 -6.15 -9.49
CA PRO A 178 17.68 -5.19 -8.52
C PRO A 178 18.82 -4.29 -8.04
N GLY A 179 18.52 -3.00 -7.86
CA GLY A 179 19.46 -2.08 -7.23
C GLY A 179 19.80 -2.54 -5.81
N MET A 180 20.99 -2.15 -5.33
CA MET A 180 21.43 -2.46 -3.96
C MET A 180 20.54 -1.80 -2.90
N GLN A 181 19.90 -0.67 -3.24
CA GLN A 181 18.99 0.04 -2.37
C GLN A 181 17.55 -0.42 -2.62
N GLU A 182 16.87 -0.79 -1.54
CA GLU A 182 15.45 -1.13 -1.58
C GLU A 182 14.61 0.11 -1.93
N LEU A 183 13.79 -0.01 -2.97
CA LEU A 183 12.86 1.05 -3.36
C LEU A 183 11.61 0.98 -2.47
N LEU A 184 10.95 2.13 -2.30
CA LEU A 184 9.67 2.23 -1.58
C LEU A 184 9.69 1.72 -0.13
N GLN A 185 10.86 1.58 0.48
CA GLN A 185 11.04 1.13 1.87
C GLN A 185 11.02 2.27 2.91
N SER A 186 10.53 3.46 2.53
CA SER A 186 10.46 4.61 3.46
C SER A 186 9.53 4.33 4.65
N VAL A 187 8.53 3.47 4.46
CA VAL A 187 7.71 2.91 5.54
C VAL A 187 7.61 1.41 5.32
N VAL A 188 7.90 0.64 6.37
CA VAL A 188 7.67 -0.81 6.44
C VAL A 188 6.75 -1.06 7.61
N SER A 189 5.56 -1.57 7.31
CA SER A 189 4.60 -2.02 8.32
C SER A 189 5.02 -3.41 8.82
N PRO A 190 4.89 -3.70 10.12
CA PRO A 190 4.98 -5.07 10.60
C PRO A 190 3.91 -5.96 9.96
N VAL A 191 4.24 -7.24 9.81
CA VAL A 191 3.26 -8.31 9.54
C VAL A 191 3.00 -8.99 10.86
N HIS A 192 1.82 -8.75 11.43
CA HIS A 192 1.50 -9.18 12.79
C HIS A 192 1.37 -10.70 12.92
N ALA A 193 1.53 -11.21 14.15
CA ALA A 193 1.57 -12.64 14.44
C ALA A 193 0.26 -13.36 14.06
N ASP A 194 -0.89 -12.72 14.26
CA ASP A 194 -2.21 -13.22 13.86
C ASP A 194 -2.35 -13.31 12.33
N VAL A 195 -1.85 -12.31 11.59
CA VAL A 195 -1.78 -12.32 10.12
C VAL A 195 -0.86 -13.44 9.64
N ARG A 196 0.33 -13.58 10.23
CA ARG A 196 1.27 -14.66 9.91
C ARG A 196 0.64 -16.03 10.15
N ALA A 197 -0.02 -16.22 11.29
CA ALA A 197 -0.72 -17.46 11.60
C ALA A 197 -1.83 -17.76 10.59
N ALA A 198 -2.70 -16.79 10.28
CA ALA A 198 -3.80 -16.94 9.34
C ALA A 198 -3.34 -17.33 7.92
N LEU A 199 -2.20 -16.76 7.50
CA LEU A 199 -1.55 -17.00 6.20
C LEU A 199 -0.53 -18.15 6.21
N LYS A 200 -0.38 -18.87 7.34
CA LYS A 200 0.56 -19.98 7.52
C LYS A 200 2.01 -19.58 7.18
N ARG A 201 2.43 -18.40 7.63
CA ARG A 201 3.79 -17.86 7.48
C ARG A 201 4.57 -17.97 8.80
N PRO A 202 5.92 -17.99 8.76
CA PRO A 202 6.74 -18.01 9.97
C PRO A 202 6.40 -16.84 10.92
N VAL A 203 6.39 -17.13 12.23
CA VAL A 203 5.99 -16.20 13.31
C VAL A 203 7.21 -15.45 13.91
N ASP A 204 8.38 -15.55 13.30
CA ASP A 204 9.62 -14.88 13.69
C ASP A 204 9.67 -13.37 13.37
N GLY A 205 8.51 -12.77 13.08
CA GLY A 205 8.39 -11.36 12.70
C GLY A 205 8.50 -10.40 13.88
N SER A 206 9.14 -9.24 13.64
CA SER A 206 9.11 -8.11 14.55
C SER A 206 7.74 -7.39 14.52
N ASN A 207 7.29 -6.89 15.67
CA ASN A 207 6.15 -5.96 15.81
C ASN A 207 6.61 -4.50 15.70
N GLU A 208 7.65 -4.25 14.90
CA GLU A 208 8.21 -2.92 14.70
C GLU A 208 7.89 -2.41 13.30
N TRP A 209 7.53 -1.14 13.28
CA TRP A 209 7.53 -0.32 12.08
C TRP A 209 8.96 0.06 11.76
N LYS A 210 9.31 0.16 10.48
CA LYS A 210 10.52 0.86 10.06
C LYS A 210 10.13 2.08 9.26
N VAL A 211 10.58 3.25 9.68
CA VAL A 211 10.31 4.52 8.99
C VAL A 211 11.65 5.18 8.71
N ASP A 212 11.95 5.39 7.43
CA ASP A 212 13.24 5.92 6.95
C ASP A 212 14.44 5.18 7.58
N GLY A 213 14.31 3.85 7.69
CA GLY A 213 15.32 2.96 8.28
C GLY A 213 15.35 2.89 9.81
N THR A 214 14.57 3.72 10.51
CA THR A 214 14.48 3.74 11.98
C THR A 214 13.38 2.80 12.47
N ALA A 215 13.70 1.92 13.43
CA ALA A 215 12.72 1.03 14.03
C ALA A 215 11.87 1.74 15.09
N HIS A 216 10.56 1.52 15.05
CA HIS A 216 9.59 2.02 16.03
C HIS A 216 8.69 0.87 16.50
N HIS A 217 8.60 0.69 17.82
CA HIS A 217 7.73 -0.32 18.42
C HIS A 217 6.24 0.03 18.22
N ASP A 218 5.38 -0.95 17.95
CA ASP A 218 3.91 -0.77 17.77
C ASP A 218 3.28 0.15 18.83
N LEU A 219 3.63 -0.02 20.10
CA LEU A 219 3.08 0.80 21.20
C LEU A 219 3.45 2.29 21.10
N SER A 220 4.67 2.62 20.63
CA SER A 220 5.07 4.02 20.49
C SER A 220 4.36 4.69 19.33
N VAL A 221 4.18 3.97 18.22
CA VAL A 221 3.40 4.41 17.06
C VAL A 221 1.93 4.59 17.44
N MET A 222 1.35 3.61 18.16
CA MET A 222 0.00 3.71 18.70
C MET A 222 -0.17 4.97 19.55
N HIS A 223 0.70 5.23 20.53
CA HIS A 223 0.61 6.43 21.36
C HIS A 223 0.66 7.72 20.54
N ALA A 224 1.51 7.80 19.52
CA ALA A 224 1.56 8.95 18.63
C ALA A 224 0.25 9.13 17.84
N HIS A 225 -0.32 8.04 17.34
CA HIS A 225 -1.61 8.06 16.62
C HIS A 225 -2.77 8.44 17.55
N LEU A 226 -2.85 7.87 18.76
CA LEU A 226 -3.88 8.19 19.75
C LEU A 226 -3.82 9.66 20.18
N ALA A 227 -2.63 10.21 20.40
CA ALA A 227 -2.45 11.63 20.67
C ALA A 227 -2.97 12.48 19.50
N HIS A 228 -2.63 12.10 18.27
CA HIS A 228 -3.13 12.79 17.08
C HIS A 228 -4.66 12.74 16.96
N TYR A 229 -5.29 11.59 17.20
CA TYR A 229 -6.75 11.46 17.17
C TYR A 229 -7.43 12.28 18.26
N ARG A 230 -6.85 12.36 19.46
CA ARG A 230 -7.37 13.22 20.54
C ARG A 230 -7.33 14.69 20.14
N ASP A 231 -6.23 15.12 19.52
CA ASP A 231 -6.03 16.50 19.11
C ASP A 231 -6.84 16.82 17.82
N ASN A 232 -7.25 15.79 17.07
CA ASN A 232 -8.03 15.89 15.83
C ASN A 232 -9.25 14.93 15.81
N PRO A 233 -10.29 15.14 16.65
CA PRO A 233 -11.39 14.19 16.82
C PRO A 233 -12.14 13.84 15.53
N ARG A 234 -12.23 14.79 14.59
CA ARG A 234 -12.84 14.57 13.27
C ARG A 234 -12.11 13.48 12.47
N VAL A 235 -10.79 13.36 12.60
CA VAL A 235 -10.01 12.32 11.91
C VAL A 235 -10.42 10.95 12.42
N LEU A 236 -10.58 10.79 13.73
CA LEU A 236 -11.05 9.53 14.32
C LEU A 236 -12.48 9.20 13.86
N GLN A 237 -13.38 10.18 13.86
CA GLN A 237 -14.76 9.99 13.40
C GLN A 237 -14.80 9.50 11.95
N VAL A 238 -14.10 10.17 11.04
CA VAL A 238 -14.03 9.76 9.64
C VAL A 238 -13.38 8.39 9.49
N ALA A 239 -12.35 8.08 10.28
CA ALA A 239 -11.73 6.75 10.27
C ALA A 239 -12.70 5.64 10.70
N GLN A 240 -13.53 5.90 11.71
CA GLN A 240 -14.57 4.97 12.15
C GLN A 240 -15.62 4.76 11.07
N ASP A 241 -16.10 5.84 10.46
CA ASP A 241 -17.14 5.80 9.43
C ASP A 241 -16.66 5.09 8.15
N GLU A 242 -15.47 5.46 7.64
CA GLU A 242 -14.90 4.87 6.41
C GLU A 242 -14.58 3.38 6.56
N HIS A 243 -14.20 2.93 7.76
CA HIS A 243 -13.71 1.58 7.99
C HIS A 243 -14.59 0.74 8.92
N ALA A 244 -15.83 1.16 9.19
CA ALA A 244 -16.76 0.44 10.07
C ALA A 244 -16.93 -1.04 9.67
N GLU A 245 -17.10 -1.31 8.37
CA GLU A 245 -17.24 -2.66 7.84
C GLU A 245 -15.98 -3.50 8.10
N LYS A 246 -14.79 -2.95 7.82
CA LYS A 246 -13.52 -3.67 8.04
C LYS A 246 -13.24 -3.91 9.51
N LEU A 247 -13.54 -2.92 10.36
CA LEU A 247 -13.44 -3.04 11.81
C LEU A 247 -14.32 -4.19 12.32
N GLY A 248 -15.58 -4.25 11.89
CA GLY A 248 -16.49 -5.36 12.22
C GLY A 248 -16.03 -6.70 11.67
N ARG A 249 -15.64 -6.74 10.39
CA ARG A 249 -15.18 -7.95 9.70
C ARG A 249 -13.97 -8.59 10.37
N PHE A 250 -13.04 -7.79 10.88
CA PHE A 250 -11.86 -8.29 11.58
C PHE A 250 -12.07 -8.51 13.09
N GLY A 251 -13.27 -8.26 13.62
CA GLY A 251 -13.54 -8.41 15.05
C GLY A 251 -12.83 -7.37 15.93
N LEU A 252 -12.56 -6.18 15.38
CA LEU A 252 -11.86 -5.10 16.07
C LEU A 252 -12.80 -4.15 16.81
N ILE A 253 -14.11 -4.32 16.66
CA ILE A 253 -15.13 -3.60 17.42
C ILE A 253 -15.92 -4.61 18.25
N ASN A 254 -16.14 -4.27 19.52
CA ASN A 254 -17.06 -4.97 20.43
C ASN A 254 -18.27 -4.07 20.65
#